data_AF-A0A937GGG7-F1
#
_entry.id   AF-A0A937GGG7-F1
#
_cell.length_a   1.000
_cell.length_b   1.000
_cell.length_c   1.000
_cell.angle_alpha   90.00
_cell.angle_beta   90.00
_cell.angle_gamma   90.00
#
_symmetry.space_group_name_H-M   'P 1'
#
loop_
_entity.id
_entity.type
_entity.pdbx_description
1 polymer ?
#
loop_
_entity_poly.entity_id
_entity_poly.type
_entity_poly.pdbx_seq_one_letter_code
_entity_poly.pdbx_strand_id
1 'polypeptide(L)'
;MGNFKSLVNAVVDRPESEGRTLALLVMKDGEVAAEWYGSSPGTPFGPGERITSSSTLISWSMAKSITHALIGIAMSDGLLDVNDVAPLASGRWPSVDSLD
;
A
#
# COMPACT_ATOMS: atom_id res chain seq x y z
N MET A 1 13.70 25.29 -13.32
CA MET A 1 13.86 24.52 -12.07
C MET A 1 12.76 24.76 -11.02
N GLY A 2 11.91 25.79 -11.14
CA GLY A 2 10.89 26.14 -10.13
C GLY A 2 9.58 25.33 -10.12
N ASN A 3 9.45 24.23 -10.89
CA ASN A 3 8.18 23.52 -11.04
C ASN A 3 8.06 22.29 -10.11
N PHE A 4 9.07 21.42 -10.06
CA PHE A 4 8.97 20.13 -9.37
C PHE A 4 8.83 20.24 -7.83
N LYS A 5 9.62 21.12 -7.20
CA LYS A 5 9.49 21.37 -5.75
C LYS A 5 8.12 21.95 -5.39
N SER A 6 7.57 22.81 -6.24
CA SER A 6 6.22 23.36 -6.03
C SER A 6 5.15 22.27 -6.13
N LEU A 7 5.32 21.30 -7.02
CA LEU A 7 4.41 20.15 -7.15
C LEU A 7 4.50 19.23 -5.94
N VAL A 8 5.72 18.94 -5.45
CA VAL A 8 5.91 18.17 -4.21
C VAL A 8 5.20 18.85 -3.05
N ASN A 9 5.40 20.16 -2.88
CA ASN A 9 4.72 20.95 -1.84
C ASN A 9 3.19 20.86 -1.99
N ALA A 10 2.66 21.00 -3.21
CA ALA A 10 1.22 20.89 -3.46
C ALA A 10 0.62 19.53 -3.08
N VAL A 11 1.40 18.45 -3.07
CA VAL A 11 0.98 17.11 -2.62
C VAL A 11 1.05 16.97 -1.10
N VAL A 12 2.07 17.54 -0.45
CA VAL A 12 2.27 17.36 1.00
C VAL A 12 1.49 18.37 1.84
N ASP A 13 1.20 19.56 1.31
CA ASP A 13 0.49 20.66 1.99
C ASP A 13 -1.02 20.65 1.69
N ARG A 14 -1.60 19.48 1.39
CA ARG A 14 -3.03 19.34 1.08
C ARG A 14 -3.91 19.66 2.31
N PRO A 15 -5.12 20.20 2.12
CA PRO A 15 -6.07 20.40 3.22
C PRO A 15 -6.37 19.08 3.94
N GLU A 16 -6.51 19.12 5.27
CA GLU A 16 -6.77 17.90 6.06
C GLU A 16 -8.06 17.17 5.63
N SER A 17 -9.05 17.92 5.14
CA SER A 17 -10.30 17.36 4.59
C SER A 17 -10.09 16.46 3.37
N GLU A 18 -8.96 16.59 2.68
CA GLU A 18 -8.59 15.80 1.51
C GLU A 18 -7.63 14.65 1.85
N GLY A 19 -7.36 14.43 3.13
CA GLY A 19 -6.39 13.47 3.63
C GLY A 19 -5.01 14.09 3.87
N ARG A 20 -4.21 13.38 4.65
CA ARG A 20 -2.86 13.81 5.07
C ARG A 20 -1.80 12.96 4.40
N THR A 21 -0.81 13.60 3.79
CA THR A 21 0.39 12.93 3.30
C THR A 21 1.32 12.64 4.49
N LEU A 22 1.70 11.38 4.67
CA LEU A 22 2.63 10.94 5.74
C LEU A 22 4.06 10.77 5.22
N ALA A 23 4.21 10.29 3.98
CA ALA A 23 5.48 10.18 3.28
C ALA A 23 5.24 10.32 1.78
N LEU A 24 6.24 10.83 1.05
CA LEU A 24 6.25 10.88 -0.41
C LEU A 24 7.66 10.51 -0.90
N LEU A 25 7.71 9.60 -1.86
CA LEU A 25 8.93 9.24 -2.57
C LEU A 25 8.68 9.38 -4.08
N VAL A 26 9.56 10.08 -4.78
CA VAL A 26 9.53 10.21 -6.24
C VAL A 26 10.81 9.62 -6.81
N MET A 27 10.65 8.57 -7.61
CA MET A 27 11.75 7.94 -8.34
C MET A 27 11.75 8.40 -9.79
N LYS A 28 12.93 8.72 -10.33
CA LYS A 28 13.11 9.04 -11.75
C LYS A 28 14.43 8.44 -12.23
N ASP A 29 14.39 7.71 -13.34
CA ASP A 29 15.57 7.09 -13.95
C ASP A 29 16.37 6.19 -12.98
N GLY A 30 15.65 5.51 -12.07
CA GLY A 30 16.25 4.63 -11.05
C GLY A 30 16.75 5.35 -9.80
N GLU A 31 16.73 6.68 -9.77
CA GLU A 31 17.25 7.50 -8.67
C GLU A 31 16.13 8.20 -7.90
N VAL A 32 16.39 8.52 -6.61
CA VAL A 32 15.47 9.31 -5.79
C VAL A 32 15.53 10.77 -6.22
N ALA A 33 14.46 11.25 -6.85
CA ALA A 33 14.33 12.64 -7.30
C ALA A 33 13.80 13.58 -6.21
N ALA A 34 12.95 13.07 -5.32
CA ALA A 34 12.48 13.77 -4.13
C ALA A 34 12.01 12.78 -3.07
N GLU A 35 12.16 13.17 -1.81
CA GLU A 35 11.70 12.42 -0.65
C GLU A 35 11.23 13.40 0.43
N TRP A 36 10.11 13.09 1.09
CA TRP A 36 9.54 13.91 2.15
C TRP A 36 8.83 13.05 3.19
N TYR A 37 8.92 13.47 4.45
CA TYR A 37 8.34 12.78 5.61
C TYR A 37 7.62 13.75 6.54
N GLY A 38 6.38 13.41 6.88
CA GLY A 38 5.50 14.20 7.74
C GLY A 38 5.45 13.68 9.18
N SER A 39 4.33 13.98 9.85
CA SER A 39 4.00 13.44 11.17
C SER A 39 2.60 12.83 11.14
N SER A 40 2.44 11.65 11.75
CA SER A 40 1.14 11.04 11.95
C SER A 40 0.34 11.78 13.04
N PRO A 41 -1.00 11.80 12.93
CA PRO A 41 -1.85 12.29 14.00
C PRO A 41 -1.88 11.29 15.16
N GLY A 42 -2.20 11.78 16.35
CA GLY A 42 -2.58 10.89 17.45
C GLY A 42 -3.85 10.09 17.10
N THR A 43 -3.92 8.88 17.61
CA THR A 43 -5.08 8.00 17.50
C THR A 43 -5.52 7.56 18.89
N PRO A 44 -6.72 6.96 19.04
CA PRO A 44 -7.11 6.31 20.30
C PRO A 44 -6.13 5.21 20.76
N PHE A 45 -5.26 4.73 19.87
CA PHE A 45 -4.27 3.68 20.14
C PHE A 45 -2.87 4.23 20.47
N GLY A 46 -2.64 5.55 20.40
CA GLY A 46 -1.33 6.14 20.73
C GLY A 46 -1.13 7.56 20.21
N PRO A 47 -0.09 8.26 20.71
CA PRO A 47 0.25 9.60 20.24
C PRO A 47 0.72 9.59 18.77
N GLY A 48 0.66 10.75 18.13
CA GLY A 48 1.23 10.94 16.80
C GLY A 48 2.76 10.86 16.86
N GLU A 49 3.37 10.42 15.78
CA GLU A 49 4.81 10.18 15.67
C GLU A 49 5.39 10.82 14.40
N ARG A 50 6.69 11.11 14.45
CA ARG A 50 7.43 11.58 13.27
C ARG A 50 7.65 10.40 12.34
N ILE A 51 7.27 10.57 11.08
CA ILE A 51 7.52 9.56 10.05
C ILE A 51 8.99 9.66 9.61
N THR A 52 9.59 8.51 9.37
CA THR A 52 10.93 8.35 8.80
C THR A 52 10.91 7.31 7.70
N SER A 53 12.04 7.11 7.03
CA SER A 53 12.21 6.06 6.02
C SER A 53 12.03 4.64 6.56
N SER A 54 12.14 4.43 7.87
CA SER A 54 11.95 3.14 8.52
C SER A 54 10.56 2.94 9.12
N SER A 55 9.68 3.96 9.06
CA SER A 55 8.30 3.84 9.56
C SER A 55 7.46 2.94 8.67
N THR A 56 6.70 2.02 9.26
CA THR A 56 5.72 1.20 8.56
C THR A 56 4.38 1.93 8.43
N LEU A 57 3.92 2.10 7.19
CA LEU A 57 2.62 2.71 6.88
C LEU A 57 1.64 1.65 6.36
N ILE A 58 0.35 1.88 6.59
CA ILE A 58 -0.72 0.98 6.12
C ILE A 58 -0.73 1.01 4.59
N SER A 59 -0.51 -0.14 3.97
CA SER A 59 -0.45 -0.30 2.52
C SER A 59 -1.83 -0.34 1.85
N TRP A 60 -2.89 -0.62 2.60
CA TRP A 60 -4.26 -0.77 2.08
C TRP A 60 -4.29 -1.74 0.88
N SER A 61 -5.04 -1.41 -0.17
CA SER A 61 -5.14 -2.25 -1.36
C SER A 61 -3.85 -2.35 -2.17
N MET A 62 -2.83 -1.50 -1.94
CA MET A 62 -1.52 -1.71 -2.56
C MET A 62 -0.89 -3.05 -2.17
N ALA A 63 -1.23 -3.60 -1.00
CA ALA A 63 -0.80 -4.95 -0.59
C ALA A 63 -1.15 -6.02 -1.64
N LYS A 64 -2.29 -5.87 -2.33
CA LYS A 64 -2.74 -6.82 -3.35
C LYS A 64 -1.78 -6.92 -4.53
N SER A 65 -1.11 -5.83 -4.91
CA SER A 65 -0.11 -5.83 -5.98
C SER A 65 1.10 -6.70 -5.62
N ILE A 66 1.54 -6.63 -4.35
CA ILE A 66 2.61 -7.49 -3.85
C ILE A 66 2.16 -8.95 -3.80
N THR A 67 0.94 -9.22 -3.31
CA THR A 67 0.34 -10.56 -3.36
C THR A 67 0.27 -11.08 -4.80
N HIS A 68 -0.13 -10.26 -5.76
CA HIS A 68 -0.21 -10.65 -7.17
C HIS A 68 1.16 -11.03 -7.74
N ALA A 69 2.20 -10.24 -7.44
CA ALA A 69 3.57 -10.58 -7.83
C ALA A 69 4.01 -11.93 -7.22
N LEU A 70 3.68 -12.17 -5.95
CA LEU A 70 3.97 -13.44 -5.28
C LEU A 70 3.24 -14.63 -5.93
N ILE A 71 1.98 -14.45 -6.35
CA ILE A 71 1.24 -15.48 -7.10
C ILE A 71 1.95 -15.79 -8.43
N GLY A 72 2.42 -14.77 -9.16
CA GLY A 72 3.19 -14.97 -10.39
C GLY A 72 4.48 -15.76 -10.17
N ILE A 73 5.20 -15.50 -9.08
CA ILE A 73 6.38 -16.27 -8.68
C ILE A 73 5.99 -17.73 -8.38
N ALA A 74 4.94 -17.94 -7.58
CA ALA A 74 4.47 -19.28 -7.24
C ALA A 74 4.04 -20.11 -8.47
N MET A 75 3.41 -19.47 -9.47
CA MET A 75 3.12 -20.11 -10.76
C MET A 75 4.39 -20.51 -11.51
N SER A 76 5.39 -19.60 -11.55
CA SER A 76 6.69 -19.88 -12.19
C SER A 76 7.42 -21.04 -11.52
N ASP A 77 7.27 -21.18 -10.20
CA ASP A 77 7.85 -22.26 -9.41
C ASP A 77 7.03 -23.57 -9.46
N GLY A 78 5.89 -23.58 -10.18
CA GLY A 78 5.03 -24.75 -10.31
C GLY A 78 4.24 -25.10 -9.04
N LEU A 79 4.08 -24.15 -8.12
CA LEU A 79 3.42 -24.36 -6.83
C LEU A 79 1.91 -24.21 -6.89
N LEU A 80 1.38 -23.52 -7.90
CA LEU A 80 -0.07 -23.36 -8.13
C LEU A 80 -0.37 -23.08 -9.61
N ASP A 81 -1.60 -23.37 -10.05
CA ASP A 81 -2.20 -22.86 -11.29
C ASP A 81 -3.42 -21.99 -10.96
N VAL A 82 -3.50 -20.78 -11.51
CA VAL A 82 -4.63 -19.86 -11.29
C VAL A 82 -5.92 -20.32 -11.97
N ASN A 83 -5.84 -21.29 -12.88
CA ASN A 83 -7.00 -21.92 -13.50
C ASN A 83 -7.56 -23.07 -12.66
N ASP A 84 -6.86 -23.50 -11.61
CA ASP A 84 -7.36 -24.52 -10.70
C ASP A 84 -8.54 -23.97 -9.89
N VAL A 85 -9.46 -24.88 -9.54
CA VAL A 85 -10.51 -24.57 -8.57
C VAL A 85 -9.85 -24.30 -7.23
N ALA A 86 -10.28 -23.22 -6.55
CA ALA A 86 -9.79 -22.91 -5.21
C ALA A 86 -9.93 -24.14 -4.29
N PRO A 87 -8.91 -24.47 -3.47
CA PRO A 87 -8.87 -25.69 -2.66
C PRO A 87 -9.78 -25.57 -1.43
N LEU A 88 -11.06 -25.35 -1.66
CA LEU A 88 -12.12 -25.33 -0.65
C LEU A 88 -12.62 -26.77 -0.46
N ALA A 89 -12.87 -27.18 0.79
CA ALA A 89 -13.33 -28.54 1.09
C ALA A 89 -14.59 -28.95 0.31
N SER A 90 -15.46 -27.99 0.00
CA SER A 90 -16.69 -28.17 -0.78
C SER A 90 -16.52 -27.89 -2.29
N GLY A 91 -15.36 -27.41 -2.73
CA GLY A 91 -15.12 -26.92 -4.10
C GLY A 91 -15.97 -25.69 -4.48
N ARG A 92 -16.63 -25.04 -3.51
CA ARG A 92 -17.49 -23.87 -3.71
C ARG A 92 -17.28 -22.87 -2.59
N TRP A 93 -17.48 -21.60 -2.88
CA TRP A 93 -17.56 -20.57 -1.84
C TRP A 93 -18.70 -20.90 -0.87
N PRO A 94 -18.49 -20.78 0.46
CA PRO A 94 -19.58 -20.91 1.41
C PRO A 94 -20.68 -19.91 1.08
N SER A 95 -21.93 -20.38 1.00
CA SER A 95 -23.07 -19.48 0.96
C SER A 95 -23.20 -18.76 2.29
N VAL A 96 -23.69 -17.52 2.29
CA VAL A 96 -23.97 -16.79 3.54
C VAL A 96 -24.95 -17.57 4.44
N ASP A 97 -25.80 -18.39 3.84
CA ASP A 97 -26.82 -19.22 4.50
C ASP A 97 -26.27 -20.52 5.13
N SER A 98 -24.97 -20.81 5.00
CA SER A 98 -24.36 -22.04 5.55
C SER A 98 -23.63 -21.81 6.88
N LEU A 99 -23.89 -20.69 7.55
CA LEU A 99 -23.23 -20.30 8.81
C LEU A 99 -24.16 -20.37 10.04
N ASP A 100 -25.29 -21.05 9.92
CA ASP A 100 -26.17 -21.40 11.05
C ASP A 100 -25.62 -22.61 11.84
#